data_AF-A0A7X6K557-F1
#
_entry.id   AF-A0A7X6K557-F1
#
_cell.length_a   1.000
_cell.length_b   1.000
_cell.length_c   1.000
_cell.angle_alpha   90.00
_cell.angle_beta   90.00
_cell.angle_gamma   90.00
#
_symmetry.space_group_name_H-M   'P 1'
#
loop_
_entity.id
_entity.type
_entity.pdbx_description
1 polymer ?
#
loop_
_entity_poly.entity_id
_entity_poly.type
_entity_poly.pdbx_seq_one_letter_code
_entity_poly.pdbx_strand_id
1 'polypeptide(L)'
;MSDASRLDPAAAQSVQLGGQLLAPASGAPRPLTVRPVRPAEPDSYFAPVIRLRPQPATEPAALAADPDAPAAGRAKEGDAGELRQVTGTARSITQACMEVIGGTRPVQQLARWLDPDCYDKLVHRAALAQELRNRRAAGRAARRTGLRLLPSPQVRSARVCHVGNEVYEAALEIG
;
A
#
# COMPACT_ATOMS: atom_id res chain seq x y z
N MET A 1 -72.90 -5.52 31.62
CA MET A 1 -71.55 -5.27 32.17
C MET A 1 -70.58 -5.61 31.04
N SER A 2 -70.18 -4.69 30.15
CA SER A 2 -69.29 -3.52 30.38
C SER A 2 -68.11 -3.94 31.26
N ASP A 3 -66.82 -3.85 30.89
CA ASP A 3 -66.13 -2.98 29.93
C ASP A 3 -64.63 -3.41 29.86
N ALA A 4 -63.89 -2.81 28.93
CA ALA A 4 -62.48 -2.44 29.01
C ALA A 4 -61.39 -3.50 28.80
N SER A 5 -60.84 -3.55 27.57
CA SER A 5 -59.45 -3.09 27.29
C SER A 5 -59.07 -3.38 25.84
N ARG A 6 -59.53 -2.52 24.93
CA ARG A 6 -58.91 -2.36 23.60
C ARG A 6 -57.73 -1.41 23.79
N LEU A 7 -56.51 -1.96 23.80
CA LEU A 7 -55.29 -1.19 23.71
C LEU A 7 -55.18 -0.58 22.31
N ASP A 8 -55.02 0.73 22.29
CA ASP A 8 -55.04 1.60 21.11
C ASP A 8 -53.72 1.47 20.31
N PRO A 9 -53.74 1.06 19.03
CA PRO A 9 -52.54 0.90 18.21
C PRO A 9 -51.88 2.23 17.80
N ALA A 10 -52.49 3.37 18.10
CA ALA A 10 -52.00 4.69 17.71
C ALA A 10 -50.73 5.13 18.48
N ALA A 11 -50.52 4.66 19.72
CA ALA A 11 -49.36 5.06 20.54
C ALA A 11 -48.03 4.45 20.07
N ALA A 12 -48.07 3.32 19.34
CA ALA A 12 -46.87 2.65 18.84
C ALA A 12 -46.29 3.33 17.58
N GLN A 13 -47.11 4.05 16.81
CA GLN A 13 -46.69 4.68 15.56
C GLN A 13 -45.89 5.97 15.78
N SER A 14 -46.12 6.67 16.90
CA SER A 14 -45.44 7.92 17.22
C SER A 14 -43.97 7.74 17.61
N VAL A 15 -43.61 6.59 18.20
CA VAL A 15 -42.20 6.25 18.53
C VAL A 15 -41.40 5.90 17.28
N GLN A 16 -42.06 5.31 16.27
CA GLN A 16 -41.41 4.90 15.02
C GLN A 16 -41.06 6.09 14.11
N LEU A 17 -41.89 7.13 14.08
CA LEU A 17 -41.63 8.35 13.30
C LEU A 17 -40.50 9.22 13.87
N GLY A 18 -40.27 9.19 15.19
CA GLY A 18 -39.18 9.96 15.84
C GLY A 18 -37.77 9.42 15.56
N GLY A 19 -37.62 8.11 15.33
CA GLY A 19 -36.33 7.49 15.04
C GLY A 19 -35.85 7.67 13.59
N GLN A 20 -36.76 7.93 12.66
CA GLN A 20 -36.44 8.03 11.22
C GLN A 20 -35.88 9.38 10.77
N LEU A 21 -36.02 10.44 11.59
CA LEU A 21 -35.50 11.77 11.26
C LEU A 21 -34.11 12.08 11.86
N LEU A 22 -33.54 11.20 12.69
CA LEU A 22 -32.16 11.34 13.20
C LEU A 22 -31.11 10.48 12.47
N ALA A 23 -31.52 9.71 11.46
CA ALA A 23 -30.62 8.85 10.70
C ALA A 23 -29.63 9.53 9.72
N PRO A 24 -29.77 10.81 9.27
CA PRO A 24 -28.81 11.33 8.29
C PRO A 24 -27.48 11.80 8.89
N ALA A 25 -27.32 11.86 10.22
CA ALA A 25 -26.10 12.37 10.87
C ALA A 25 -25.14 11.27 11.37
N SER A 26 -25.51 10.00 11.33
CA SER A 26 -24.69 8.89 11.84
C SER A 26 -24.39 7.87 10.73
N GLY A 27 -23.49 8.26 9.82
CA GLY A 27 -22.66 7.38 8.98
C GLY A 27 -23.21 6.00 8.62
N ALA A 28 -24.40 5.92 8.01
CA ALA A 28 -24.93 4.65 7.55
C ALA A 28 -23.92 3.97 6.59
N PRO A 29 -23.66 2.66 6.74
CA PRO A 29 -22.68 1.95 5.94
C PRO A 29 -23.11 2.00 4.47
N ARG A 30 -22.29 2.63 3.63
CA ARG A 30 -22.53 2.63 2.19
C ARG A 30 -22.46 1.18 1.68
N PRO A 31 -23.41 0.73 0.84
CA PRO A 31 -23.35 -0.59 0.26
C PRO A 31 -22.06 -0.73 -0.55
N LEU A 32 -21.19 -1.67 -0.14
CA LEU A 32 -20.00 -2.02 -0.89
C LEU A 32 -20.45 -2.74 -2.17
N THR A 33 -20.42 -2.04 -3.29
CA THR A 33 -20.56 -2.66 -4.60
C THR A 33 -19.31 -3.50 -4.87
N VAL A 34 -19.39 -4.78 -4.56
CA VAL A 34 -18.38 -5.77 -4.95
C VAL A 34 -18.50 -5.96 -6.47
N ARG A 35 -17.56 -5.41 -7.24
CA ARG A 35 -17.39 -5.82 -8.64
C ARG A 35 -16.78 -7.22 -8.65
N PRO A 36 -17.42 -8.22 -9.30
CA PRO A 36 -16.78 -9.51 -9.51
C PRO A 36 -15.53 -9.31 -10.37
N VAL A 37 -14.38 -9.69 -9.83
CA VAL A 37 -13.13 -9.82 -10.60
C VAL A 37 -13.28 -11.08 -11.44
N ARG A 38 -13.20 -10.94 -12.77
CA ARG A 38 -13.16 -12.08 -13.68
C ARG A 38 -11.92 -12.92 -13.35
N PRO A 39 -12.02 -14.25 -13.18
CA PRO A 39 -10.84 -15.08 -13.05
C PRO A 39 -9.98 -14.90 -14.30
N ALA A 40 -8.68 -14.67 -14.08
CA ALA A 40 -7.72 -14.52 -15.16
C ALA A 40 -7.62 -15.85 -15.93
N GLU A 41 -7.77 -15.79 -17.25
CA GLU A 41 -7.44 -16.89 -18.16
C GLU A 41 -5.97 -17.32 -17.90
N PRO A 42 -5.62 -18.61 -18.05
CA PRO A 42 -4.27 -19.12 -17.76
C PRO A 42 -3.14 -18.42 -18.54
N ASP A 43 -3.44 -17.83 -19.71
CA ASP A 43 -2.49 -17.04 -20.50
C ASP A 43 -2.26 -15.61 -19.97
N SER A 44 -3.04 -15.19 -18.97
CA SER A 44 -2.98 -13.87 -18.34
C SER A 44 -2.06 -13.85 -17.10
N TYR A 45 -1.14 -14.82 -16.98
CA TYR A 45 -0.15 -14.89 -15.90
C TYR A 45 0.89 -13.76 -15.95
N PHE A 46 0.95 -13.03 -17.06
CA PHE A 46 1.69 -11.78 -17.16
C PHE A 46 0.75 -10.62 -16.83
N ALA A 47 0.90 -10.08 -15.61
CA ALA A 47 0.35 -8.76 -15.30
C ALA A 47 0.88 -7.76 -16.36
N PRO A 48 0.04 -6.89 -16.94
CA PRO A 48 0.50 -5.92 -17.92
C PRO A 48 1.60 -5.08 -17.27
N VAL A 49 2.77 -5.03 -17.93
CA VAL A 49 3.87 -4.17 -17.51
C VAL A 49 3.36 -2.73 -17.59
N ILE A 50 3.05 -2.13 -16.44
CA ILE A 50 2.74 -0.71 -16.37
C ILE A 50 4.03 0.04 -16.71
N ARG A 51 4.17 0.42 -17.97
CA ARG A 51 5.19 1.34 -18.44
C ARG A 51 4.81 2.71 -17.90
N LEU A 52 5.30 3.06 -16.70
CA LEU A 52 5.28 4.44 -16.24
C LEU A 52 6.12 5.24 -17.24
N ARG A 53 5.45 6.01 -18.10
CA ARG A 53 6.12 7.04 -18.89
C ARG A 53 6.54 8.12 -17.89
N PRO A 54 7.83 8.51 -17.84
CA PRO A 54 8.21 9.71 -17.12
C PRO A 54 7.39 10.86 -17.71
N GLN A 55 6.58 11.50 -16.88
CA GLN A 55 5.98 12.78 -17.22
C GLN A 55 7.18 13.74 -17.39
N PRO A 56 7.44 14.30 -18.59
CA PRO A 56 8.42 15.38 -18.68
C PRO A 56 7.96 16.47 -17.74
N ALA A 57 8.87 16.96 -16.89
CA ALA A 57 8.61 18.13 -16.08
C ALA A 57 8.12 19.23 -17.03
N THR A 58 6.97 19.82 -16.74
CA THR A 58 6.58 21.06 -17.39
C THR A 58 7.68 22.06 -17.09
N GLU A 59 8.57 22.30 -18.06
CA GLU A 59 9.63 23.28 -17.91
C GLU A 59 8.95 24.65 -17.73
N PRO A 60 9.19 25.36 -16.61
CA PRO A 60 8.91 26.78 -16.59
C PRO A 60 9.77 27.41 -17.69
N ALA A 61 9.11 28.18 -18.57
CA ALA A 61 9.69 28.82 -19.74
C ALA A 61 11.16 29.22 -19.51
N ALA A 62 12.04 28.66 -20.33
CA ALA A 62 13.46 28.93 -20.33
C ALA A 62 13.70 30.44 -20.38
N LEU A 63 14.07 31.02 -19.24
CA LEU A 63 14.84 32.24 -19.23
C LEU A 63 16.20 31.85 -19.82
N ALA A 64 16.56 32.48 -20.94
CA ALA A 64 17.74 32.17 -21.75
C ALA A 64 18.95 31.79 -20.87
N ALA A 65 19.36 30.52 -20.99
CA ALA A 65 20.53 30.02 -20.28
C ALA A 65 21.79 30.66 -20.86
N ASP A 66 22.55 31.32 -19.99
CA ASP A 66 23.88 31.82 -20.26
C ASP A 66 24.82 30.63 -20.58
N PRO A 67 25.48 30.58 -21.75
CA PRO A 67 26.34 29.46 -22.13
C PRO A 67 27.60 29.31 -21.25
N ASP A 68 27.94 30.31 -20.44
CA ASP A 68 29.14 30.34 -19.58
C ASP A 68 28.90 29.90 -18.12
N ALA A 69 27.73 29.32 -17.81
CA ALA A 69 27.48 28.78 -16.47
C ALA A 69 28.47 27.63 -16.11
N PRO A 70 29.13 27.67 -14.94
CA PRO A 70 30.23 26.77 -14.62
C PRO A 70 29.77 25.30 -14.55
N ALA A 71 30.56 24.41 -15.18
CA ALA A 71 30.33 22.96 -15.26
C ALA A 71 30.06 22.25 -13.92
N ALA A 72 30.45 22.87 -12.80
CA ALA A 72 30.17 22.41 -11.44
C ALA A 72 28.67 22.28 -11.13
N GLY A 73 27.80 23.06 -11.79
CA GLY A 73 26.35 22.94 -11.63
C GLY A 73 25.78 21.64 -12.22
N ARG A 74 26.23 21.24 -13.41
CA ARG A 74 25.75 20.02 -14.10
C ARG A 74 26.19 18.74 -13.42
N ALA A 75 27.40 18.70 -12.87
CA ALA A 75 27.89 17.54 -12.11
C ALA A 75 27.09 17.32 -10.82
N LYS A 76 26.74 18.39 -10.10
CA LYS A 76 25.87 18.34 -8.91
C LYS A 76 24.43 17.96 -9.25
N GLU A 77 23.91 18.42 -10.38
CA GLU A 77 22.59 18.03 -10.89
C GLU A 77 22.51 16.52 -11.18
N GLY A 78 23.59 15.97 -11.75
CA GLY A 78 23.74 14.53 -12.03
C GLY A 78 23.71 13.68 -10.76
N ASP A 79 24.56 14.01 -9.77
CA ASP A 79 24.62 13.33 -8.47
C ASP A 79 23.29 13.41 -7.71
N ALA A 80 22.65 14.58 -7.70
CA ALA A 80 21.33 14.73 -7.10
C ALA A 80 20.25 13.93 -7.84
N GLY A 81 20.36 13.81 -9.17
CA GLY A 81 19.49 12.99 -10.00
C GLY A 81 19.61 11.49 -9.69
N GLU A 82 20.84 11.01 -9.57
CA GLU A 82 21.16 9.63 -9.22
C GLU A 82 20.66 9.29 -7.82
N LEU A 83 20.94 10.12 -6.81
CA LEU A 83 20.43 9.94 -5.45
C LEU A 83 18.90 9.85 -5.41
N ARG A 84 18.19 10.66 -6.21
CA ARG A 84 16.72 10.58 -6.34
C ARG A 84 16.28 9.24 -6.95
N GLN A 85 16.98 8.77 -7.99
CA GLN A 85 16.69 7.49 -8.64
C GLN A 85 16.92 6.31 -7.69
N VAL A 86 18.05 6.28 -6.98
CA VAL A 86 18.37 5.25 -5.98
C VAL A 86 17.33 5.26 -4.88
N THR A 87 16.97 6.44 -4.37
CA THR A 87 15.92 6.59 -3.35
C THR A 87 14.57 6.03 -3.83
N GLY A 88 14.17 6.34 -5.07
CA GLY A 88 12.94 5.80 -5.67
C GLY A 88 12.99 4.27 -5.82
N THR A 89 14.13 3.74 -6.23
CA THR A 89 14.36 2.30 -6.39
C THR A 89 14.28 1.59 -5.05
N ALA A 90 15.01 2.06 -4.03
CA ALA A 90 14.98 1.51 -2.69
C ALA A 90 13.57 1.51 -2.07
N ARG A 91 12.82 2.61 -2.24
CA ARG A 91 11.42 2.71 -1.81
C ARG A 91 10.53 1.68 -2.50
N SER A 92 10.60 1.58 -3.83
CA SER A 92 9.75 0.67 -4.60
C SER A 92 10.04 -0.80 -4.32
N ILE A 93 11.32 -1.18 -4.20
CA ILE A 93 11.73 -2.54 -3.83
C ILE A 93 11.24 -2.87 -2.41
N THR A 94 11.45 -1.97 -1.45
CA THR A 94 11.01 -2.19 -0.06
C THR A 94 9.49 -2.32 0.02
N GLN A 95 8.75 -1.46 -0.67
CA GLN A 95 7.29 -1.56 -0.73
C GLN A 95 6.83 -2.90 -1.32
N ALA A 96 7.45 -3.34 -2.42
CA ALA A 96 7.17 -4.62 -3.03
C ALA A 96 7.50 -5.81 -2.09
N CYS A 97 8.61 -5.75 -1.35
CA CYS A 97 8.93 -6.75 -0.32
C CYS A 97 7.84 -6.81 0.76
N MET A 98 7.31 -5.67 1.20
CA MET A 98 6.24 -5.62 2.19
C MET A 98 4.91 -6.15 1.66
N GLU A 99 4.60 -5.94 0.37
CA GLU A 99 3.45 -6.55 -0.31
C GLU A 99 3.60 -8.08 -0.44
N VAL A 100 4.81 -8.57 -0.71
CA VAL A 100 5.11 -10.01 -0.73
C VAL A 100 4.92 -10.62 0.64
N ILE A 101 5.48 -10.00 1.68
CA ILE A 101 5.26 -10.43 3.07
C ILE A 101 3.77 -10.37 3.40
N GLY A 102 3.05 -9.36 2.93
CA GLY A 102 1.59 -9.19 3.04
C GLY A 102 0.76 -10.21 2.26
N GLY A 103 1.36 -10.92 1.29
CA GLY A 103 0.69 -11.90 0.45
C GLY A 103 -0.10 -11.31 -0.73
N THR A 104 0.07 -10.01 -1.01
CA THR A 104 -0.63 -9.31 -2.11
C THR A 104 0.20 -9.24 -3.39
N ARG A 105 1.50 -9.58 -3.33
CA ARG A 105 2.42 -9.66 -4.47
C ARG A 105 3.14 -11.02 -4.51
N PRO A 106 3.33 -11.63 -5.70
CA PRO A 106 4.16 -12.83 -5.85
C PRO A 106 5.66 -12.52 -5.70
N VAL A 107 6.38 -13.35 -4.93
CA VAL A 107 7.80 -13.14 -4.59
C VAL A 107 8.73 -13.17 -5.82
N GLN A 108 8.38 -13.95 -6.84
CA GLN A 108 9.18 -14.14 -8.05
C GLN A 108 9.42 -12.84 -8.82
N GLN A 109 8.55 -11.83 -8.67
CA GLN A 109 8.73 -10.52 -9.30
C GLN A 109 9.97 -9.75 -8.80
N LEU A 110 10.51 -10.14 -7.65
CA LEU A 110 11.68 -9.50 -7.03
C LEU A 110 13.00 -10.21 -7.32
N ALA A 111 12.99 -11.38 -7.95
CA ALA A 111 14.20 -12.18 -8.20
C ALA A 111 15.29 -11.42 -8.99
N ARG A 112 14.89 -10.54 -9.92
CA ARG A 112 15.85 -9.73 -10.71
C ARG A 112 16.42 -8.52 -9.99
N TRP A 113 15.84 -8.15 -8.85
CA TRP A 113 16.16 -6.91 -8.13
C TRP A 113 16.96 -7.16 -6.85
N LEU A 114 16.98 -8.39 -6.37
CA LEU A 114 17.60 -8.79 -5.12
C LEU A 114 18.73 -9.76 -5.41
N ASP A 115 19.81 -9.66 -4.64
CA ASP A 115 20.82 -10.71 -4.58
C ASP A 115 20.18 -12.02 -4.09
N PRO A 116 20.73 -13.19 -4.49
CA PRO A 116 20.18 -14.49 -4.13
C PRO A 116 19.91 -14.67 -2.62
N ASP A 117 20.85 -14.27 -1.77
CA ASP A 117 20.72 -14.36 -0.31
C ASP A 117 19.56 -13.51 0.23
N CYS A 118 19.35 -12.32 -0.35
CA CYS A 118 18.27 -11.43 0.03
C CYS A 118 16.92 -11.98 -0.43
N TYR A 119 16.88 -12.57 -1.63
CA TYR A 119 15.70 -13.23 -2.17
C TYR A 119 15.27 -14.43 -1.30
N ASP A 120 16.18 -15.32 -0.94
CA ASP A 120 15.88 -16.50 -0.11
C ASP A 120 15.36 -16.11 1.27
N LYS A 121 15.96 -15.09 1.88
CA LYS A 121 15.50 -14.51 3.14
C LYS A 121 14.08 -13.93 3.02
N LEU A 122 13.72 -13.32 1.89
CA LEU A 122 12.37 -12.82 1.66
C LEU A 122 11.37 -13.97 1.48
N VAL A 123 11.71 -14.99 0.68
CA VAL A 123 10.88 -16.20 0.49
C VAL A 123 10.56 -16.85 1.83
N HIS A 124 11.58 -17.05 2.68
CA HIS A 124 11.39 -17.65 4.00
C HIS A 124 10.44 -16.81 4.88
N ARG A 125 10.63 -15.49 4.92
CA ARG A 125 9.75 -14.59 5.70
C ARG A 125 8.32 -14.58 5.18
N ALA A 126 8.12 -14.61 3.87
CA ALA A 126 6.80 -14.67 3.26
C ALA A 126 6.07 -15.97 3.66
N ALA A 127 6.77 -17.11 3.68
CA ALA A 127 6.21 -18.38 4.13
C ALA A 127 5.76 -18.33 5.61
N LEU A 128 6.61 -17.78 6.51
CA LEU A 128 6.26 -17.60 7.92
C LEU A 128 5.06 -16.65 8.11
N ALA A 129 5.02 -15.54 7.36
CA ALA A 129 3.90 -14.60 7.41
C ALA A 129 2.60 -15.23 6.91
N GLN A 130 2.67 -16.06 5.86
CA GLN A 130 1.53 -16.80 5.35
C GLN A 130 0.99 -17.81 6.37
N GLU A 131 1.88 -18.58 7.00
CA GLU A 131 1.48 -19.53 8.05
C GLU A 131 0.82 -18.81 9.23
N LEU A 132 1.36 -17.66 9.65
CA LEU A 132 0.77 -16.85 10.69
C LEU A 132 -0.62 -16.32 10.31
N ARG A 133 -0.82 -15.88 9.06
CA ARG A 133 -2.13 -15.50 8.53
C ARG A 133 -3.11 -16.66 8.56
N ASN A 134 -2.70 -17.84 8.08
CA ASN A 134 -3.54 -19.04 8.08
C ASN A 134 -3.97 -19.45 9.50
N ARG A 135 -3.06 -19.36 10.48
CA ARG A 135 -3.38 -19.62 11.90
C ARG A 135 -4.38 -18.61 12.47
N ARG A 136 -4.27 -17.33 12.11
CA ARG A 136 -5.24 -16.29 12.51
C ARG A 136 -6.61 -16.53 11.90
N ALA A 137 -6.65 -16.83 10.60
CA ALA A 137 -7.90 -17.14 9.90
C ALA A 137 -8.60 -18.37 10.50
N ALA A 138 -7.83 -19.38 10.93
CA ALA A 138 -8.36 -20.56 11.60
C ALA A 138 -8.73 -20.35 13.09
N GLY A 139 -8.65 -19.13 13.62
CA GLY A 139 -8.90 -18.84 15.04
C GLY A 139 -7.86 -19.44 16.01
N ARG A 140 -6.77 -20.01 15.49
CA ARG A 140 -5.74 -20.72 16.27
C ARG A 140 -4.65 -19.80 16.84
N ALA A 141 -4.57 -18.56 16.37
CA ALA A 141 -3.59 -17.59 16.84
C ALA A 141 -4.13 -16.78 18.04
N ALA A 142 -4.23 -17.42 19.21
CA ALA A 142 -4.50 -16.72 20.46
C ALA A 142 -3.27 -15.88 20.85
N ARG A 143 -3.33 -14.55 20.66
CA ARG A 143 -2.61 -13.44 21.36
C ARG A 143 -1.10 -13.55 21.72
N ARG A 144 -0.39 -14.66 21.45
CA ARG A 144 0.94 -14.99 22.01
C ARG A 144 2.10 -14.74 21.06
N THR A 145 1.84 -14.45 19.79
CA THR A 145 2.88 -14.02 18.86
C THR A 145 2.93 -12.49 18.86
N GLY A 146 3.99 -11.90 19.44
CA GLY A 146 4.23 -10.46 19.40
C GLY A 146 4.36 -9.87 17.98
N LEU A 147 4.37 -10.72 16.95
CA LEU A 147 4.44 -10.32 15.55
C LEU A 147 3.06 -9.92 15.03
N ARG A 148 2.70 -8.63 15.12
CA ARG A 148 1.52 -8.07 14.47
C ARG A 148 1.83 -7.82 12.99
N LEU A 149 1.11 -8.50 12.09
CA LEU A 149 1.18 -8.16 10.67
C LEU A 149 0.40 -6.85 10.48
N LEU A 150 1.07 -5.81 9.98
CA LEU A 150 0.38 -4.61 9.53
C LEU A 150 -0.43 -4.96 8.26
N PRO A 151 -1.70 -4.56 8.17
CA PRO A 151 -2.54 -4.92 7.02
C PRO A 151 -2.07 -4.24 5.71
N SER A 152 -1.50 -3.04 5.81
CA SER A 152 -1.03 -2.27 4.65
C SER A 152 0.24 -1.47 4.99
N PRO A 153 1.39 -2.14 5.20
CA PRO A 153 2.64 -1.46 5.47
C PRO A 153 3.03 -0.55 4.31
N GLN A 154 3.37 0.70 4.63
CA GLN A 154 3.81 1.68 3.65
C GLN A 154 5.16 2.27 4.02
N VAL A 155 6.02 2.44 3.03
CA VAL A 155 7.29 3.17 3.20
C VAL A 155 6.99 4.67 3.39
N ARG A 156 7.20 5.17 4.61
CA ARG A 156 6.94 6.56 4.98
C ARG A 156 8.09 7.46 4.59
N SER A 157 9.30 7.06 4.93
CA SER A 157 10.52 7.82 4.65
C SER A 157 11.63 6.89 4.18
N ALA A 158 12.59 7.47 3.46
CA ALA A 158 13.82 6.81 3.06
C ALA A 158 14.95 7.83 3.16
N ARG A 159 16.05 7.42 3.80
CA ARG A 159 17.30 8.17 3.85
C ARG A 159 18.35 7.32 3.14
N VAL A 160 19.00 7.89 2.14
CA VAL A 160 20.01 7.22 1.32
C VAL A 160 21.31 7.99 1.41
N CYS A 161 22.43 7.28 1.53
CA CYS A 161 23.76 7.86 1.44
C CYS A 161 24.64 7.04 0.49
N HIS A 162 25.60 7.71 -0.15
CA HIS A 162 26.64 7.08 -0.95
C HIS A 162 27.75 6.60 -0.03
N VAL A 163 28.14 5.33 -0.13
CA VAL A 163 29.13 4.68 0.76
C VAL A 163 30.38 4.22 0.01
N GLY A 164 30.34 4.16 -1.31
CA GLY A 164 31.45 3.76 -2.16
C GLY A 164 31.05 3.80 -3.62
N ASN A 165 31.99 3.52 -4.53
CA ASN A 165 31.76 3.61 -5.97
C ASN A 165 30.53 2.79 -6.41
N GLU A 166 29.47 3.47 -6.85
CA GLU A 166 28.18 2.88 -7.26
C GLU A 166 27.45 2.11 -6.12
N VAL A 167 27.82 2.34 -4.86
CA VAL A 167 27.22 1.67 -3.70
C VAL A 167 26.53 2.69 -2.80
N TYR A 168 25.26 2.42 -2.52
CA TYR A 168 24.41 3.26 -1.68
C TYR A 168 23.83 2.44 -0.53
N GLU A 169 23.77 3.06 0.65
CA GLU A 169 23.06 2.52 1.80
C GLU A 169 21.73 3.25 1.96
N ALA A 170 20.66 2.51 2.28
CA ALA A 170 19.32 3.06 2.45
C ALA A 170 18.69 2.60 3.77
N ALA A 171 18.25 3.56 4.58
CA ALA A 171 17.43 3.33 5.76
C ALA A 171 15.99 3.77 5.47
N LEU A 172 15.02 2.88 5.72
CA LEU A 172 13.61 3.13 5.43
C LEU A 172 12.75 2.99 6.68
N GLU A 173 11.80 3.90 6.83
CA GLU A 173 10.80 3.85 7.91
C GLU A 173 9.48 3.32 7.32
N ILE A 174 8.94 2.25 7.91
CA ILE A 174 7.70 1.59 7.49
C ILE A 174 6.63 1.87 8.53
N GLY A 175 5.47 2.34 8.08
CA GLY A 175 4.29 2.64 8.91
C GLY A 175 3.08 1.77 8.58
#